data_AF-A0A5B6ZA67-F1
#
_entry.id   AF-A0A5B6ZA67-F1
#
_cell.length_a   1.000
_cell.length_b   1.000
_cell.length_c   1.000
_cell.angle_alpha   90.00
_cell.angle_beta   90.00
_cell.angle_gamma   90.00
#
_symmetry.space_group_name_H-M   'P 1'
#
loop_
_entity.id
_entity.type
_entity.pdbx_description
1 polymer ?
#
loop_
_entity_poly.entity_id
_entity_poly.type
_entity_poly.pdbx_seq_one_letter_code
_entity_poly.pdbx_strand_id
1 'polypeptide(L)'
;MFIMAVPKSYWADVVLTATYLINRMSSSVLNNRSPFSLTPRVFGCIAFVHLLGPGCDKLSHHSVKCVFLGYSRTQKGYRCYDVVSHRYYTSADVTFFESSSYFSVS
;
A
#
# COMPACT_ATOMS: atom_id res chain seq x y z
N MET A 1 -5.20 -18.73 7.94
CA MET A 1 -5.38 -17.28 8.19
C MET A 1 -4.00 -16.68 8.37
N PHE A 2 -3.47 -15.94 7.40
CA PHE A 2 -2.15 -15.33 7.49
C PHE A 2 -2.24 -14.03 8.28
N ILE A 3 -1.51 -13.93 9.39
CA ILE A 3 -1.38 -12.70 10.16
C ILE A 3 -0.19 -11.90 9.64
N MET A 4 -0.39 -10.61 9.35
CA MET A 4 0.64 -9.73 8.78
C MET A 4 1.57 -9.12 9.85
N ALA A 5 1.39 -9.48 11.13
CA ALA A 5 2.28 -9.12 12.24
C ALA A 5 2.69 -7.64 12.32
N VAL A 6 1.84 -6.71 11.85
CA VAL A 6 2.21 -5.30 11.73
C VAL A 6 2.34 -4.67 13.13
N PRO A 7 3.46 -3.98 13.44
CA PRO A 7 3.66 -3.32 14.73
C PRO A 7 2.59 -2.30 15.07
N LYS A 8 2.36 -2.10 16.37
CA LYS A 8 1.35 -1.16 16.88
C LYS A 8 1.60 0.30 16.47
N SER A 9 2.85 0.65 16.16
CA SER A 9 3.22 1.98 15.67
C SER A 9 2.47 2.39 14.39
N TYR A 10 1.97 1.44 13.59
CA TYR A 10 1.24 1.71 12.35
C TYR A 10 -0.29 1.73 12.50
N TRP A 11 -0.81 1.73 13.73
CA TRP A 11 -2.27 1.70 13.97
C TRP A 11 -3.01 2.89 13.35
N ALA A 12 -2.38 4.07 13.31
CA ALA A 12 -2.96 5.22 12.63
C ALA A 12 -3.22 4.92 11.14
N ASP A 13 -2.26 4.28 10.46
CA ASP A 13 -2.39 3.88 9.06
C ASP A 13 -3.42 2.76 8.87
N VAL A 14 -3.56 1.85 9.85
CA VAL A 14 -4.62 0.83 9.86
C VAL A 14 -6.00 1.49 9.84
N VAL A 15 -6.25 2.42 10.78
CA VAL A 15 -7.54 3.12 10.89
C VAL A 15 -7.85 3.91 9.63
N LEU A 16 -6.86 4.60 9.07
CA LEU A 16 -7.01 5.34 7.81
C LEU A 16 -7.33 4.40 6.63
N THR A 17 -6.67 3.25 6.55
CA THR A 17 -6.92 2.24 5.52
C THR A 17 -8.33 1.67 5.64
N ALA A 18 -8.75 1.30 6.85
CA ALA A 18 -10.10 0.79 7.11
C ALA A 18 -11.16 1.84 6.73
N THR A 19 -10.98 3.09 7.15
CA THR A 19 -11.88 4.20 6.81
C THR A 19 -11.94 4.42 5.30
N TYR A 20 -10.79 4.37 4.61
CA TYR A 20 -10.74 4.49 3.15
C TYR A 20 -11.54 3.38 2.46
N LEU A 21 -11.40 2.13 2.90
CA LEU A 21 -12.13 1.00 2.35
C LEU A 21 -13.64 1.07 2.65
N ILE A 22 -14.03 1.48 3.86
CA ILE A 22 -15.43 1.65 4.26
C ILE A 22 -16.10 2.73 3.40
N ASN A 23 -15.44 3.88 3.24
CA ASN A 23 -15.94 4.97 2.39
C ASN A 23 -16.03 4.57 0.91
N ARG A 24 -15.43 3.45 0.53
CA ARG A 24 -15.39 2.93 -0.82
C ARG A 24 -16.30 1.73 -1.06
N MET A 25 -16.86 1.12 -0.01
CA MET A 25 -17.90 0.12 -0.19
C MET A 25 -19.04 0.78 -0.93
N SER A 26 -19.32 0.26 -2.13
CA SER A 26 -20.37 0.79 -2.98
C SER A 26 -21.71 0.66 -2.27
N SER A 27 -22.28 1.80 -1.86
CA SER A 27 -23.68 1.82 -1.47
C SER A 27 -24.56 1.60 -2.70
N SER A 28 -25.68 0.92 -2.54
CA SER A 28 -26.74 0.80 -3.56
C SER A 28 -27.15 2.15 -4.16
N VAL A 29 -27.04 3.22 -3.38
CA VAL A 29 -27.33 4.62 -3.74
C VAL A 29 -26.39 5.19 -4.81
N LEU A 30 -25.19 4.63 -5.00
CA LEU A 30 -24.15 5.13 -5.91
C LEU A 30 -24.05 4.33 -7.23
N ASN A 31 -25.06 3.53 -7.58
CA ASN A 31 -25.04 2.66 -8.77
C ASN A 31 -23.78 1.77 -8.87
N ASN A 32 -23.27 1.33 -7.72
CA ASN A 32 -22.06 0.53 -7.64
C ASN A 32 -20.77 1.21 -8.18
N ARG A 33 -20.78 2.54 -8.39
CA ARG A 33 -19.61 3.29 -8.86
C ARG A 33 -18.92 3.98 -7.69
N SER A 34 -17.81 3.40 -7.21
CA SER A 34 -16.91 4.09 -6.29
C SER A 34 -16.07 5.12 -7.07
N PRO A 35 -15.98 6.39 -6.63
CA PRO A 35 -15.16 7.41 -7.29
C PRO A 35 -13.65 7.12 -7.21
N PHE A 36 -13.22 6.19 -6.37
CA PHE A 36 -11.83 5.79 -6.21
C PHE A 36 -11.50 4.48 -6.96
N SER A 37 -10.45 4.52 -7.78
CA SER A 37 -10.14 3.50 -8.79
C SER A 37 -9.05 2.48 -8.42
N LEU A 38 -8.34 2.64 -7.30
CA LEU A 38 -7.26 1.71 -6.88
C LEU A 38 -7.84 0.43 -6.28
N THR A 39 -7.38 -0.78 -6.59
CA THR A 39 -7.99 -1.99 -6.01
C THR A 39 -7.71 -2.12 -4.49
N PRO A 40 -8.63 -2.73 -3.70
CA PRO A 40 -8.34 -3.10 -2.32
C PRO A 40 -7.11 -4.00 -2.23
N ARG A 41 -6.26 -3.81 -1.20
CA ARG A 41 -5.03 -4.60 -0.98
C ARG A 41 -4.88 -5.00 0.49
N VAL A 42 -4.15 -6.08 0.75
CA VAL A 42 -3.89 -6.60 2.11
C VAL A 42 -2.92 -5.68 2.87
N PHE A 43 -3.41 -5.01 3.90
CA PHE A 43 -2.59 -4.17 4.79
C PHE A 43 -1.45 -4.96 5.44
N GLY A 44 -0.23 -4.41 5.42
CA GLY A 44 0.95 -5.07 5.99
C GLY A 44 1.69 -6.05 5.07
N CYS A 45 1.16 -6.32 3.86
CA CYS A 45 1.84 -7.18 2.91
C CYS A 45 3.12 -6.54 2.34
N ILE A 46 3.98 -7.38 1.79
CA ILE A 46 5.14 -6.92 1.01
C ILE A 46 4.65 -6.27 -0.29
N ALA A 47 5.16 -5.09 -0.57
CA ALA A 47 4.86 -4.32 -1.77
C ALA A 47 6.16 -3.80 -2.40
N PHE A 48 6.33 -4.01 -3.71
CA PHE A 48 7.45 -3.46 -4.47
C PHE A 48 6.98 -2.23 -5.22
N VAL A 49 7.47 -1.06 -4.81
CA VAL A 49 7.16 0.20 -5.47
C VAL A 49 8.13 0.41 -6.62
N HIS A 50 7.61 0.54 -7.83
CA HIS A 50 8.43 0.83 -9.01
C HIS A 50 8.85 2.30 -9.02
N LEU A 51 10.16 2.55 -9.11
CA LEU A 51 10.71 3.89 -9.21
C LEU A 51 10.85 4.26 -10.69
N LEU A 52 10.05 5.23 -11.15
CA LEU A 52 10.21 5.84 -12.46
C LEU A 52 10.83 7.23 -12.30
N GLY A 53 12.12 7.36 -12.61
CA GLY A 53 12.83 8.63 -12.57
C GLY A 53 13.95 8.73 -13.60
N PRO A 54 14.29 9.94 -14.07
CA PRO A 54 15.46 10.15 -14.93
C PRO A 54 16.72 9.77 -14.16
N GLY A 55 17.43 8.74 -14.61
CA GLY A 55 18.59 8.15 -13.92
C GLY A 55 18.43 6.67 -13.54
N CYS A 56 17.25 6.07 -13.76
CA CYS A 56 17.09 4.63 -13.72
C CYS A 56 17.72 4.00 -14.98
N ASP A 57 19.02 3.74 -14.91
CA ASP A 57 19.74 3.02 -15.94
C ASP A 57 19.16 1.60 -16.11
N LYS A 58 19.34 0.99 -17.28
CA LYS A 58 18.74 -0.31 -17.68
C LYS A 58 19.10 -1.49 -16.75
N LEU A 59 20.05 -1.28 -15.85
CA LEU A 59 20.59 -2.25 -14.87
C LEU A 59 20.33 -1.83 -13.41
N SER A 60 19.66 -0.70 -13.17
CA SER A 60 19.41 -0.20 -11.81
C SER A 60 18.27 -0.95 -11.12
N HIS A 61 18.27 -0.96 -9.79
CA HIS A 61 17.17 -1.51 -9.01
C HIS A 61 15.90 -0.68 -9.24
N HIS A 62 15.03 -1.17 -10.12
CA HIS A 62 13.80 -0.47 -10.53
C HIS A 62 12.69 -0.48 -9.48
N SER A 63 12.87 -1.16 -8.34
CA SER A 63 11.83 -1.24 -7.31
C SER A 63 12.39 -1.24 -5.89
N VAL A 64 11.61 -0.66 -4.98
CA VAL A 64 11.90 -0.63 -3.53
C VAL A 64 10.93 -1.56 -2.82
N LYS A 65 11.47 -2.47 -2.01
CA LYS A 65 10.69 -3.36 -1.16
C LYS A 65 10.17 -2.60 0.06
N CYS A 66 8.86 -2.44 0.14
CA CYS A 66 8.15 -1.71 1.17
C CYS A 66 7.10 -2.59 1.85
N VAL A 67 6.57 -2.12 2.97
CA VAL A 67 5.29 -2.58 3.51
C VAL A 67 4.16 -1.71 2.95
N PHE A 68 3.04 -2.33 2.56
CA PHE A 68 1.83 -1.61 2.20
C PHE A 68 1.11 -1.09 3.46
N LEU A 69 0.93 0.22 3.55
CA LEU A 69 0.30 0.90 4.71
C LEU A 69 -0.93 1.73 4.33
N GLY A 70 -1.56 1.45 3.18
CA GLY A 70 -2.84 2.06 2.81
C GLY A 70 -2.78 2.97 1.61
N TYR A 71 -3.59 4.02 1.60
CA TYR A 71 -3.87 4.82 0.41
C TYR A 71 -3.50 6.28 0.63
N SER A 72 -3.02 6.97 -0.41
CA SER A 72 -2.79 8.40 -0.31
C SER A 72 -4.10 9.19 -0.30
N ARG A 73 -4.14 10.24 0.52
CA ARG A 73 -5.27 11.16 0.65
C ARG A 73 -5.25 12.25 -0.42
N THR A 74 -4.07 12.61 -0.91
CA THR A 74 -3.86 13.77 -1.78
C THR A 74 -3.79 13.40 -3.26
N GLN A 75 -3.31 12.20 -3.57
CA GLN A 75 -3.13 11.72 -4.94
C GLN A 75 -3.59 10.27 -5.08
N LYS A 76 -3.91 9.88 -6.30
CA LYS A 76 -4.26 8.48 -6.63
C LYS A 76 -3.00 7.62 -6.54
N GLY A 77 -2.78 6.97 -5.41
CA GLY A 77 -1.73 5.95 -5.26
C GLY A 77 -1.82 5.16 -3.96
N TYR A 78 -1.15 4.02 -3.94
CA TYR A 78 -0.89 3.24 -2.75
C TYR A 78 0.24 3.88 -1.96
N ARG A 79 0.08 3.92 -0.64
CA ARG A 79 1.06 4.43 0.31
C ARG A 79 1.82 3.25 0.89
N CYS A 80 3.10 3.18 0.58
CA CYS A 80 4.00 2.13 1.03
C CYS A 80 5.14 2.75 1.84
N TYR A 81 5.65 2.01 2.82
CA TYR A 81 6.73 2.48 3.69
C TYR A 81 7.93 1.56 3.57
N ASP A 82 9.08 2.15 3.27
CA ASP A 82 10.36 1.46 3.34
C ASP A 82 10.89 1.59 4.77
N VAL A 83 10.98 0.46 5.46
CA VAL A 83 11.46 0.39 6.85
C VAL A 83 12.96 0.64 6.94
N VAL A 84 13.72 0.41 5.85
CA VAL A 84 15.19 0.58 5.84
C VAL A 84 15.54 2.06 5.66
N SER A 85 14.97 2.72 4.65
CA SER A 85 15.23 4.16 4.41
C SER A 85 14.33 5.10 5.22
N HIS A 86 13.40 4.55 6.01
CA HIS A 86 12.39 5.27 6.77
C HIS A 86 11.54 6.23 5.91
N ARG A 87 11.30 5.88 4.65
CA ARG A 87 10.63 6.75 3.67
C ARG A 87 9.27 6.21 3.25
N TYR A 88 8.31 7.13 3.15
CA TYR A 88 7.03 6.86 2.51
C TYR A 88 7.11 7.08 1.00
N TYR A 89 6.55 6.14 0.26
CA TYR A 89 6.35 6.21 -1.17
C TYR A 89 4.86 6.19 -1.47
N THR A 90 4.44 7.03 -2.42
CA THR A 90 3.09 6.98 -2.98
C THR A 90 3.19 6.69 -4.47
N SER A 91 2.68 5.55 -4.91
CA SER A 91 2.69 5.14 -6.32
C SER A 91 1.41 4.38 -6.67
N ALA A 92 0.93 4.55 -7.90
CA ALA A 92 -0.12 3.70 -8.47
C ALA A 92 0.46 2.39 -9.03
N ASP A 93 1.75 2.38 -9.38
CA ASP A 93 2.46 1.25 -9.95
C ASP A 93 3.26 0.53 -8.84
N VAL A 94 2.66 -0.55 -8.33
CA VAL A 94 3.16 -1.33 -7.20
C VAL A 94 2.82 -2.80 -7.41
N THR A 95 3.79 -3.68 -7.21
CA THR A 95 3.58 -5.14 -7.22
C THR A 95 3.39 -5.64 -5.79
N PHE A 96 2.24 -6.26 -5.51
CA PHE A 96 1.88 -6.74 -4.17
C PHE A 96 2.07 -8.24 -4.02
N PHE A 97 2.64 -8.65 -2.90
CA PHE A 97 2.77 -10.05 -2.48
C PHE A 97 1.88 -10.27 -1.25
N GLU A 98 0.57 -10.35 -1.49
CA GLU A 98 -0.47 -10.30 -0.44
C GLU A 98 -0.48 -11.52 0.49
N SER A 99 0.13 -12.64 0.05
CA SER A 99 0.33 -13.84 0.88
C SER A 99 1.56 -13.75 1.79
N SER A 100 2.37 -12.70 1.64
CA SER A 100 3.64 -12.54 2.36
C SER A 100 3.61 -11.31 3.25
N SER A 101 3.84 -11.53 4.54
CA SER A 101 4.00 -10.46 5.52
C SER A 101 5.37 -9.79 5.37
N TYR A 102 5.41 -8.46 5.50
CA TYR A 102 6.70 -7.75 5.63
C TYR A 102 7.34 -8.01 7.00
N PHE A 103 6.53 -8.12 8.04
CA PHE A 103 6.97 -8.37 9.41
C PHE A 103 6.88 -9.86 9.74
N SER A 104 7.92 -10.40 10.37
CA SER A 104 7.88 -11.76 10.91
C SER A 104 7.34 -11.73 12.33
N VAL A 105 6.51 -12.71 12.68
CA VAL A 105 6.16 -12.98 14.09
C VAL A 105 7.42 -13.59 14.73
N SER A 106 7.93 -12.94 15.78
CA SER A 106 8.98 -13.50 16.64
C SER A 106 8.37 -14.38 17.71
#